data_AF-A0A3D0Q7H7-F1
#
_entry.id   AF-A0A3D0Q7H7-F1
#
_cell.length_a   1.000
_cell.length_b   1.000
_cell.length_c   1.000
_cell.angle_alpha   90.00
_cell.angle_beta   90.00
_cell.angle_gamma   90.00
#
_symmetry.space_group_name_H-M   'P 1'
#
loop_
_entity.id
_entity.type
_entity.pdbx_description
1 polymer ?
#
loop_
_entity_poly.entity_id
_entity_poly.type
_entity_poly.pdbx_seq_one_letter_code
_entity_poly.pdbx_strand_id
1 'polypeptide(L)'
;MCKWFLRQPLAITLNYQGHTIGISHTLPPTWSWTTMPGNTEACVAPLLWDRERFTKRKHKVNHGVDFSVHGHNSTQTPIWIGNSLHIDTSYYGHPTVIDLAETIETFKQMEEL
;
A
#
# COMPACT_ATOMS: atom_id res chain seq x y z
N MET A 1 9.13 13.58 21.33
CA MET A 1 8.84 12.66 20.20
C MET A 1 9.57 11.35 20.43
N CYS A 2 8.89 10.21 20.35
CA CYS A 2 9.46 8.91 20.72
C CYS A 2 10.51 8.48 19.68
N LYS A 3 11.79 8.30 20.08
CA LYS A 3 12.90 7.90 19.19
C LYS A 3 12.63 6.60 18.41
N TRP A 4 11.69 5.79 18.90
CA TRP A 4 11.25 4.55 18.26
C TRP A 4 10.61 4.79 16.88
N PHE A 5 9.78 5.82 16.72
CA PHE A 5 9.10 6.12 15.44
C PHE A 5 10.09 6.47 14.33
N LEU A 6 11.21 7.12 14.68
CA LEU A 6 12.25 7.50 13.72
C LEU A 6 13.01 6.31 13.11
N ARG A 7 12.83 5.11 13.67
CA ARG A 7 13.50 3.88 13.24
C ARG A 7 12.55 2.90 12.52
N GLN A 8 11.27 3.25 12.40
CA GLN A 8 10.32 2.37 11.72
C GLN A 8 10.50 2.45 10.19
N PRO A 9 10.31 1.33 9.47
CA PRO A 9 10.35 1.35 8.02
C PRO A 9 9.17 2.18 7.47
N LEU A 10 9.42 2.92 6.39
CA LEU A 10 8.36 3.64 5.67
C LEU A 10 7.58 2.71 4.72
N ALA A 11 8.22 1.63 4.30
CA ALA A 11 7.67 0.58 3.45
C ALA A 11 8.27 -0.77 3.84
N ILE A 12 7.47 -1.82 3.75
CA ILE A 12 7.83 -3.21 4.08
C ILE A 12 7.44 -4.09 2.89
N THR A 13 8.25 -5.11 2.61
CA THR A 13 7.88 -6.19 1.68
C THR A 13 7.74 -7.49 2.47
N LEU A 14 6.67 -8.23 2.22
CA LEU A 14 6.36 -9.51 2.83
C LEU A 14 6.23 -10.58 1.75
N ASN A 15 6.81 -11.76 1.97
CA ASN A 15 6.54 -12.94 1.16
C ASN A 15 5.56 -13.85 1.89
N TYR A 16 4.42 -14.14 1.27
CA TYR A 16 3.38 -14.99 1.85
C TYR A 16 2.69 -15.81 0.77
N GLN A 17 2.60 -17.13 0.97
CA GLN A 17 1.97 -18.08 0.03
C GLN A 17 2.44 -17.93 -1.43
N GLY A 18 3.73 -17.66 -1.64
CA GLY A 18 4.31 -17.48 -2.99
C GLY A 18 4.10 -16.09 -3.60
N HIS A 19 3.41 -15.19 -2.90
CA HIS A 19 3.22 -13.80 -3.32
C HIS A 19 4.13 -12.84 -2.57
N THR A 20 4.63 -11.83 -3.28
CA THR A 20 5.39 -10.69 -2.77
C THR A 20 4.44 -9.50 -2.58
N ILE A 21 4.26 -9.05 -1.34
CA ILE A 21 3.27 -8.05 -0.95
C ILE A 21 3.98 -6.82 -0.39
N GLY A 22 3.66 -5.64 -0.93
CA GLY A 22 4.15 -4.35 -0.41
C GLY A 22 3.21 -3.76 0.64
N ILE A 23 3.75 -3.19 1.71
CA ILE A 23 2.97 -2.48 2.74
C ILE A 23 3.62 -1.12 3.00
N SER A 24 2.85 -0.05 2.90
CA SER A 24 3.28 1.31 3.25
C SER A 24 2.10 2.16 3.73
N HIS A 25 2.36 3.30 4.37
CA HIS A 25 1.28 4.16 4.84
C HIS A 25 0.53 4.81 3.67
N THR A 26 1.27 5.36 2.71
CA THR A 26 0.77 5.83 1.41
C THR A 26 1.56 5.20 0.26
N LEU A 27 1.24 5.54 -0.98
CA LEU A 27 1.96 5.08 -2.16
C LEU A 27 2.04 6.15 -3.26
N PRO A 28 3.17 6.89 -3.37
CA PRO A 28 3.32 7.88 -4.42
C PRO A 28 3.40 7.20 -5.81
N PRO A 29 2.94 7.84 -6.89
CA PRO A 29 2.98 7.27 -8.26
C PRO A 29 4.37 6.97 -8.81
N THR A 30 5.40 7.54 -8.20
CA THR A 30 6.82 7.36 -8.55
C THR A 30 7.48 6.21 -7.78
N TRP A 31 6.80 5.60 -6.80
CA TRP A 31 7.36 4.52 -6.01
C TRP A 31 7.64 3.27 -6.86
N SER A 32 8.72 2.58 -6.51
CA SER A 32 9.15 1.31 -7.11
C SER A 32 9.54 0.36 -5.98
N TRP A 33 8.90 -0.82 -5.93
CA TRP A 33 9.23 -1.82 -4.92
C TRP A 33 10.50 -2.62 -5.26
N THR A 34 10.90 -2.64 -6.53
CA THR A 34 12.14 -3.29 -6.99
C THR A 34 13.39 -2.53 -6.53
N THR A 35 13.30 -1.20 -6.51
CA THR A 35 14.39 -0.31 -6.12
C THR A 35 13.94 0.48 -4.91
N MET A 36 13.76 -0.19 -3.77
CA MET A 36 13.46 0.49 -2.51
C MET A 36 14.62 1.44 -2.21
N PRO A 37 14.45 2.77 -2.34
CA PRO A 37 15.49 3.68 -1.90
C PRO A 37 15.56 3.48 -0.38
N GLY A 38 16.73 3.08 0.14
CA GLY A 38 16.90 3.02 1.59
C GLY A 38 16.44 4.35 2.19
N ASN A 39 15.63 4.33 3.26
CA ASN A 39 14.89 5.47 3.84
C ASN A 39 15.61 6.83 3.74
N THR A 40 15.58 7.48 2.57
CA THR A 40 16.15 8.81 2.38
C THR A 40 15.11 9.83 2.79
N GLU A 41 15.54 11.01 3.22
CA GLU A 41 14.63 12.12 3.55
C GLU A 41 13.66 12.42 2.41
N ALA A 42 14.10 12.24 1.16
CA ALA A 42 13.28 12.40 -0.04
C ALA A 42 12.10 11.41 -0.13
N CYS A 43 12.18 10.25 0.52
CA CYS A 43 11.11 9.25 0.53
C CYS A 43 10.09 9.47 1.66
N VAL A 44 10.48 10.17 2.74
CA VAL A 44 9.65 10.35 3.94
C VAL A 44 8.33 11.03 3.60
N ALA A 45 8.38 12.23 3.00
CA ALA A 45 7.16 12.99 2.74
C ALA A 45 6.23 12.28 1.73
N PRO A 46 6.71 11.73 0.61
CA PRO A 46 5.87 10.98 -0.31
C PRO A 46 5.19 9.76 0.32
N LEU A 47 5.91 8.93 1.09
CA LEU A 47 5.37 7.71 1.73
C LEU A 47 4.49 7.97 2.95
N LEU A 48 4.51 9.19 3.49
CA LEU A 48 3.64 9.58 4.61
C LEU A 48 2.43 10.41 4.20
N TRP A 49 2.51 11.15 3.09
CA TRP A 49 1.49 12.18 2.80
C TRP A 49 0.89 12.12 1.41
N ASP A 50 1.50 11.43 0.44
CA ASP A 50 1.00 11.43 -0.95
C ASP A 50 -0.44 10.89 -1.06
N ARG A 51 -1.23 11.55 -1.90
CA ARG A 51 -2.61 11.17 -2.22
C ARG A 51 -2.87 11.12 -3.72
N GLU A 52 -1.86 11.39 -4.56
CA GLU A 52 -2.08 11.60 -5.99
C GLU A 52 -2.63 10.33 -6.66
N ARG A 53 -2.07 9.17 -6.31
CA ARG A 53 -2.54 7.88 -6.83
C ARG A 53 -4.03 7.67 -6.53
N PHE A 54 -4.41 7.90 -5.28
CA PHE A 54 -5.77 7.68 -4.79
C PHE A 54 -6.76 8.67 -5.41
N THR A 55 -6.49 9.97 -5.25
CA THR A 55 -7.38 11.06 -5.69
C THR A 55 -7.61 11.06 -7.20
N LYS A 56 -6.58 10.75 -7.99
CA LYS A 56 -6.67 10.69 -9.45
C LYS A 56 -6.95 9.29 -10.01
N ARG A 57 -7.13 8.28 -9.14
CA ARG A 57 -7.26 6.86 -9.52
C ARG A 57 -6.21 6.43 -10.56
N LYS A 58 -4.94 6.77 -10.35
CA LYS A 58 -3.87 6.39 -11.29
C LYS A 58 -3.63 4.89 -11.22
N HIS A 59 -4.09 4.16 -12.23
CA HIS A 59 -3.93 2.70 -12.40
C HIS A 59 -2.51 2.28 -12.82
N LYS A 60 -1.47 2.96 -12.32
CA LYS A 60 -0.09 2.60 -12.63
C LYS A 60 0.29 1.35 -11.82
N VAL A 61 0.64 0.26 -12.50
CA VAL A 61 1.07 -1.00 -11.87
C VAL A 61 2.29 -0.75 -10.97
N ASN A 62 2.25 -1.32 -9.78
CA ASN A 62 3.37 -1.33 -8.85
C ASN A 62 4.31 -2.47 -9.19
N HIS A 63 5.43 -2.16 -9.83
CA HIS A 63 6.45 -3.16 -10.13
C HIS A 63 7.21 -3.59 -8.87
N GLY A 64 7.61 -4.87 -8.83
CA GLY A 64 8.42 -5.46 -7.76
C GLY A 64 7.60 -6.13 -6.64
N VAL A 65 6.27 -6.09 -6.70
CA VAL A 65 5.33 -6.81 -5.84
C VAL A 65 4.14 -7.26 -6.68
N ASP A 66 3.45 -8.32 -6.25
CA ASP A 66 2.20 -8.74 -6.88
C ASP A 66 1.12 -7.70 -6.60
N PHE A 67 0.96 -7.31 -5.34
CA PHE A 67 0.14 -6.19 -4.93
C PHE A 67 0.69 -5.46 -3.70
N SER A 68 0.07 -4.35 -3.35
CA SER A 68 0.44 -3.58 -2.16
C SER A 68 -0.77 -3.07 -1.38
N VAL A 69 -0.62 -2.88 -0.08
CA VAL A 69 -1.68 -2.48 0.86
C VAL A 69 -1.34 -1.16 1.53
N HIS A 70 -2.29 -0.23 1.54
CA HIS A 70 -2.11 1.16 1.98
C HIS A 70 -3.25 1.65 2.87
N GLY A 71 -2.92 2.60 3.74
CA GLY A 71 -3.90 3.37 4.51
C GLY A 71 -4.05 4.80 4.01
N HIS A 72 -4.17 5.74 4.96
CA HIS A 72 -4.15 7.21 4.81
C HIS A 72 -5.34 7.84 4.10
N ASN A 73 -5.72 7.28 2.96
CA ASN A 73 -6.83 7.77 2.17
C ASN A 73 -8.09 7.03 2.61
N SER A 74 -9.00 7.75 3.26
CA SER A 74 -10.22 7.16 3.78
C SER A 74 -11.15 6.65 2.68
N THR A 75 -11.62 5.41 2.82
CA THR A 75 -12.58 4.77 1.91
C THR A 75 -13.75 4.21 2.71
N GLN A 76 -14.93 4.16 2.10
CA GLN A 76 -16.11 3.59 2.78
C GLN A 76 -16.04 2.05 2.85
N THR A 77 -15.39 1.42 1.89
CA THR A 77 -15.02 0.00 1.88
C THR A 77 -13.61 -0.13 1.31
N PRO A 78 -12.88 -1.24 1.53
CA PRO A 78 -11.60 -1.46 0.86
C PRO A 78 -11.75 -1.37 -0.66
N ILE A 79 -10.83 -0.67 -1.32
CA ILE A 79 -10.86 -0.49 -2.78
C ILE A 79 -9.51 -0.81 -3.41
N TRP A 80 -9.57 -1.30 -4.64
CA TRP A 80 -8.40 -1.51 -5.48
C TRP A 80 -8.20 -0.37 -6.47
N ILE A 81 -6.95 0.07 -6.63
CA ILE A 81 -6.50 1.01 -7.67
C ILE A 81 -5.30 0.37 -8.37
N GLY A 82 -5.56 -0.32 -9.49
CA GLY A 82 -4.59 -1.26 -10.05
C GLY A 82 -4.29 -2.37 -9.03
N ASN A 83 -3.02 -2.75 -8.86
CA ASN A 83 -2.58 -3.67 -7.81
C ASN A 83 -2.26 -2.97 -6.46
N SER A 84 -2.99 -1.89 -6.14
CA SER A 84 -2.90 -1.19 -4.84
C SER A 84 -4.22 -1.30 -4.10
N LEU A 85 -4.24 -2.03 -3.00
CA LEU A 85 -5.39 -2.13 -2.10
C LEU A 85 -5.33 -1.01 -1.04
N HIS A 86 -6.41 -0.26 -0.90
CA HIS A 86 -6.57 0.79 0.10
C HIS A 86 -7.60 0.35 1.13
N ILE A 87 -7.19 0.28 2.41
CA ILE A 87 -7.99 -0.34 3.49
C ILE A 87 -8.38 0.62 4.63
N ASP A 88 -8.04 1.91 4.53
CA ASP A 88 -8.33 2.84 5.63
C ASP A 88 -9.81 3.24 5.66
N THR A 89 -10.58 2.51 6.45
CA THR A 89 -12.00 2.73 6.67
C THR A 89 -12.28 3.38 8.03
N SER A 90 -11.23 3.79 8.76
CA SER A 90 -11.32 4.22 10.17
C SER A 90 -12.16 5.48 10.33
N TYR A 91 -12.06 6.42 9.39
CA TYR A 91 -12.87 7.64 9.36
C TYR A 91 -14.38 7.35 9.32
N TYR A 92 -14.79 6.22 8.72
CA TYR A 92 -16.18 5.78 8.64
C TYR A 92 -16.63 4.94 9.84
N GLY A 93 -15.78 4.80 10.87
CA GLY A 93 -16.12 4.19 12.16
C GLY A 93 -15.87 2.69 12.26
N HIS A 94 -15.25 2.08 11.25
CA HIS A 94 -15.01 0.64 11.21
C HIS A 94 -13.59 0.34 10.68
N PRO A 95 -12.54 0.32 11.52
CA PRO A 95 -11.19 0.03 11.05
C PRO A 95 -11.12 -1.36 10.41
N THR A 96 -10.50 -1.46 9.24
CA THR A 96 -10.40 -2.72 8.50
C THR A 96 -9.17 -3.52 8.93
N VAL A 97 -9.37 -4.82 9.13
CA VAL A 97 -8.33 -5.84 9.17
C VAL A 97 -8.61 -6.77 8.00
N ILE A 98 -7.57 -7.13 7.24
CA ILE A 98 -7.68 -8.04 6.11
C ILE A 98 -7.08 -9.40 6.44
N ASP A 99 -7.68 -10.48 5.94
CA ASP A 99 -7.04 -11.78 5.83
C ASP A 99 -6.23 -11.84 4.53
N LEU A 100 -4.94 -12.16 4.63
CA LEU A 100 -4.06 -12.15 3.45
C LEU A 100 -4.37 -13.28 2.46
N ALA A 101 -4.82 -14.45 2.92
CA ALA A 101 -5.17 -15.54 2.01
C ALA A 101 -6.41 -15.18 1.19
N GLU A 102 -7.46 -14.64 1.83
CA GLU A 102 -8.66 -14.16 1.11
C GLU A 102 -8.34 -12.98 0.16
N THR A 103 -7.44 -12.08 0.58
CA THR A 103 -7.00 -10.95 -0.25
C THR A 103 -6.26 -11.42 -1.49
N ILE A 104 -5.42 -12.44 -1.38
CA ILE A 104 -4.70 -13.05 -2.51
C ILE A 104 -5.69 -13.66 -3.51
N GLU A 105 -6.70 -14.39 -3.04
CA GLU A 105 -7.71 -14.98 -3.93
C GLU A 105 -8.52 -13.89 -4.67
N THR A 106 -8.85 -12.81 -3.97
CA THR A 106 -9.50 -11.64 -4.59
C THR A 106 -8.60 -11.01 -5.66
N PHE A 107 -7.30 -10.86 -5.39
CA PHE A 107 -6.34 -10.31 -6.33
C PHE A 107 -6.22 -11.16 -7.60
N LYS A 108 -6.12 -12.50 -7.47
CA LYS A 108 -6.05 -13.42 -8.62
C LYS A 108 -7.26 -13.29 -9.53
N GLN A 109 -8.47 -13.23 -8.95
CA GLN A 109 -9.70 -13.07 -9.73
C GLN A 109 -9.75 -11.75 -10.52
N MET A 110 -9.07 -10.71 -10.04
CA MET A 110 -8.98 -9.43 -10.76
C MET A 110 -8.00 -9.45 -11.93
N GLU A 111 -6.97 -10.30 -11.92
CA GLU A 111 -6.02 -10.42 -13.04
C GLU A 111 -6.59 -11.23 -14.22
N GLU A 112 -7.63 -12.03 -13.98
CA GLU A 112 -8.32 -12.83 -15.00
C GLU A 112 -9.37 -12.02 -15.81
N LEU A 113 -9.63 -10.77 -15.44
CA LEU A 113 -10.61 -9.85 -16.04
C LEU A 113 -9.98 -8.83 -16.99
#